data_AF-A0A2G6HLP8-F1
#
_entry.id   AF-A0A2G6HLP8-F1
#
_cell.length_a   1.000
_cell.length_b   1.000
_cell.length_c   1.000
_cell.angle_alpha   90.00
_cell.angle_beta   90.00
_cell.angle_gamma   90.00
#
_symmetry.space_group_name_H-M   'P 1'
#
loop_
_entity.id
_entity.type
_entity.pdbx_description
1 polymer ?
#
loop_
_entity_poly.entity_id
_entity_poly.type
_entity_poly.pdbx_seq_one_letter_code
_entity_poly.pdbx_strand_id
1 'polypeptide(L)'
;VFNAVQANSISSALNNAYGFDKLYVGLAIAGVTALVVFGGIRNIARVAEIVVPIMAILYLLLAIVVLVMNITAVPHVLSLIFKSAFGLEQAAGGVTGGVVAAMLNGVKRGLFSNEAGMGSAPNIAAVATPTPHHPVSQGFVQALGVFIDTLLICTATALMILLSGLLEPGSGLTGIELTQQALSTHIGAAGMHFVAIAILFFAFTSIIGNYSYAENALTYLGAGNKFGFTVLRCALLAMVVWGAVQQVATVFNAADASMGLMATINLVAIVLLSGTVAKLTQDYFSQKKAGQSPTFHAEDYPELRGQIDADIWKR
;
A
#
# COMPACT_ATOMS: atom_id res chain seq x y z
N VAL A 1 -5.84 10.02 7.33
CA VAL A 1 -4.54 9.90 8.03
C VAL A 1 -3.45 9.36 7.12
N PHE A 2 -3.64 8.24 6.40
CA PHE A 2 -2.68 7.71 5.43
C PHE A 2 -2.13 8.76 4.45
N ASN A 3 -2.97 9.64 3.93
CA ASN A 3 -2.56 10.72 3.02
C ASN A 3 -1.52 11.68 3.63
N ALA A 4 -1.51 11.84 4.96
CA ALA A 4 -0.48 12.63 5.64
C ALA A 4 0.89 11.96 5.58
N VAL A 5 0.96 10.63 5.74
CA VAL A 5 2.21 9.86 5.62
C VAL A 5 2.75 9.93 4.19
N GLN A 6 1.86 9.83 3.21
CA GLN A 6 2.21 9.92 1.79
C GLN A 6 2.76 11.32 1.46
N ALA A 7 2.04 12.38 1.86
CA ALA A 7 2.49 13.76 1.67
C ALA A 7 3.83 14.05 2.37
N ASN A 8 4.03 13.49 3.57
CA ASN A 8 5.28 13.61 4.33
C ASN A 8 6.48 12.98 3.59
N SER A 9 6.26 11.83 2.95
CA SER A 9 7.29 11.13 2.18
C SER A 9 7.69 11.93 0.95
N ILE A 10 6.71 12.50 0.23
CA ILE A 10 6.96 13.36 -0.94
C ILE A 10 7.70 14.65 -0.53
N SER A 11 7.20 15.36 0.50
CA SER A 11 7.80 16.63 0.93
C SER A 11 9.22 16.44 1.45
N SER A 12 9.48 15.36 2.19
CA SER A 12 10.82 15.05 2.68
C SER A 12 11.76 14.67 1.55
N ALA A 13 11.32 13.85 0.58
CA ALA A 13 12.17 13.46 -0.53
C ALA A 13 12.55 14.64 -1.45
N LEU A 14 11.60 15.53 -1.74
CA LEU A 14 11.85 16.73 -2.54
C LEU A 14 12.68 17.78 -1.79
N ASN A 15 12.47 17.91 -0.47
CA ASN A 15 13.32 18.75 0.36
C ASN A 15 14.77 18.24 0.40
N ASN A 16 14.97 16.93 0.56
CA ASN A 16 16.31 16.33 0.58
C ASN A 16 17.02 16.43 -0.78
N ALA A 17 16.30 16.20 -1.88
CA ALA A 17 16.88 16.19 -3.22
C ALA A 17 17.12 17.59 -3.80
N TYR A 18 16.27 18.56 -3.47
CA TYR A 18 16.25 19.87 -4.14
C TYR A 18 16.19 21.07 -3.18
N GLY A 19 16.13 20.86 -1.87
CA GLY A 19 16.01 21.92 -0.88
C GLY A 19 14.64 22.59 -0.84
N PHE A 20 13.62 22.02 -1.50
CA PHE A 20 12.28 22.61 -1.54
C PHE A 20 11.63 22.64 -0.17
N ASP A 21 11.07 23.77 0.21
CA ASP A 21 10.37 23.91 1.48
C ASP A 21 9.11 23.02 1.51
N LYS A 22 8.96 22.30 2.63
CA LYS A 22 7.96 21.24 2.77
C LYS A 22 6.53 21.77 2.73
N LEU A 23 6.29 23.01 3.19
CA LEU A 23 4.96 23.61 3.17
C LEU A 23 4.52 23.89 1.74
N TYR A 24 5.39 24.49 0.92
CA TYR A 24 5.06 24.75 -0.48
C TYR A 24 4.87 23.45 -1.29
N VAL A 25 5.68 22.42 -1.01
CA VAL A 25 5.46 21.09 -1.60
C VAL A 25 4.09 20.54 -1.19
N GLY A 26 3.73 20.62 0.10
CA GLY A 26 2.41 20.19 0.58
C GLY A 26 1.25 20.93 -0.09
N LEU A 27 1.35 22.24 -0.25
CA LEU A 27 0.37 23.07 -0.96
C LEU A 27 0.26 22.68 -2.44
N ALA A 28 1.38 22.44 -3.11
CA ALA A 28 1.40 22.00 -4.50
C ALA A 28 0.73 20.62 -4.66
N ILE A 29 1.07 19.65 -3.81
CA ILE A 29 0.43 18.31 -3.80
C ILE A 29 -1.07 18.44 -3.56
N ALA A 30 -1.50 19.27 -2.61
CA ALA A 30 -2.91 19.50 -2.35
C ALA A 30 -3.62 20.12 -3.57
N GLY A 31 -3.00 21.10 -4.24
CA GLY A 31 -3.54 21.69 -5.47
C GLY A 31 -3.75 20.66 -6.58
N VAL A 32 -2.72 19.85 -6.88
CA VAL A 32 -2.81 18.79 -7.90
C VAL A 32 -3.82 17.71 -7.50
N THR A 33 -3.83 17.31 -6.22
CA THR A 33 -4.80 16.36 -5.68
C THR A 33 -6.23 16.87 -5.84
N ALA A 34 -6.48 18.16 -5.59
CA ALA A 34 -7.79 18.77 -5.78
C ALA A 34 -8.24 18.67 -7.26
N LEU A 35 -7.37 18.95 -8.22
CA LEU A 35 -7.72 18.84 -9.64
C LEU A 35 -8.18 17.42 -10.02
N VAL A 36 -7.51 16.39 -9.48
CA VAL A 36 -7.86 14.98 -9.78
C VAL A 36 -9.12 14.55 -9.04
N VAL A 37 -9.18 14.80 -7.74
CA VAL A 37 -10.24 14.30 -6.86
C VAL A 37 -11.60 14.96 -7.16
N PHE A 38 -11.62 16.24 -7.52
CA PHE A 38 -12.87 16.89 -7.94
C PHE A 38 -13.37 16.39 -9.31
N GLY A 39 -12.52 15.73 -10.09
CA GLY A 39 -12.88 15.07 -11.34
C GLY A 39 -13.53 13.68 -11.18
N GLY A 40 -13.57 13.12 -9.96
CA GLY A 40 -14.24 11.86 -9.63
C GLY A 40 -13.44 10.58 -9.96
N ILE A 41 -14.00 9.43 -9.57
CA ILE A 41 -13.29 8.13 -9.52
C ILE A 41 -12.76 7.64 -10.89
N ARG A 42 -13.43 7.98 -12.00
CA ARG A 42 -12.98 7.60 -13.35
C ARG A 42 -11.65 8.26 -13.72
N ASN A 43 -11.45 9.52 -13.32
CA ASN A 43 -10.20 10.22 -13.56
C ASN A 43 -9.07 9.65 -12.70
N ILE A 44 -9.39 9.27 -11.45
CA ILE A 44 -8.45 8.62 -10.55
C ILE A 44 -7.97 7.29 -11.14
N ALA A 45 -8.89 6.45 -11.60
CA ALA A 45 -8.57 5.17 -12.23
C ALA A 45 -7.68 5.34 -13.49
N ARG A 46 -8.00 6.31 -14.36
CA ARG A 46 -7.21 6.59 -15.57
C ARG A 46 -5.79 7.07 -15.28
N VAL A 47 -5.60 7.86 -14.23
CA VAL A 47 -4.25 8.29 -13.84
C VAL A 47 -3.49 7.10 -13.26
N ALA A 48 -4.11 6.32 -12.39
CA ALA A 48 -3.49 5.17 -11.73
C ALA A 48 -3.10 4.06 -12.73
N GLU A 49 -3.96 3.74 -13.70
CA GLU A 49 -3.72 2.64 -14.66
C GLU A 49 -2.47 2.89 -15.53
N ILE A 50 -2.11 4.15 -15.77
CA ILE A 50 -0.94 4.53 -16.57
C ILE A 50 0.29 4.69 -15.66
N VAL A 51 0.15 5.42 -14.56
CA VAL A 51 1.30 5.80 -13.71
C VAL A 51 1.83 4.59 -12.94
N VAL A 52 0.95 3.75 -12.37
CA VAL A 52 1.34 2.67 -11.46
C VAL A 52 2.23 1.61 -12.15
N PRO A 53 1.90 1.09 -13.35
CA PRO A 53 2.74 0.10 -14.00
C PRO A 53 4.11 0.65 -14.40
N ILE A 54 4.15 1.89 -14.92
CA ILE A 54 5.39 2.53 -15.34
C ILE A 54 6.34 2.71 -14.15
N MET A 55 5.85 3.24 -13.02
CA MET A 55 6.69 3.47 -11.85
C MET A 55 7.18 2.16 -11.23
N ALA A 56 6.33 1.12 -11.17
CA ALA A 56 6.70 -0.19 -10.64
C ALA A 56 7.81 -0.84 -11.50
N ILE A 57 7.66 -0.81 -12.83
CA ILE A 57 8.66 -1.36 -13.76
C ILE A 57 9.99 -0.61 -13.62
N LEU A 58 9.97 0.72 -13.64
CA LEU A 58 11.20 1.52 -13.50
C LEU A 58 11.90 1.26 -12.16
N TYR A 59 11.15 1.16 -11.07
CA TYR A 59 11.70 0.86 -9.75
C TYR A 59 12.32 -0.53 -9.69
N LEU A 60 11.63 -1.55 -10.19
CA LEU A 60 12.13 -2.93 -10.21
C LEU A 60 13.34 -3.08 -11.13
N LEU A 61 13.37 -2.42 -12.29
CA LEU A 61 14.53 -2.41 -13.17
C LEU A 61 15.76 -1.83 -12.47
N LEU A 62 15.59 -0.70 -11.78
CA LEU A 62 16.69 -0.11 -11.02
C LEU A 62 17.15 -1.03 -9.88
N ALA A 63 16.20 -1.63 -9.15
CA ALA A 63 16.55 -2.59 -8.11
C ALA A 63 17.34 -3.79 -8.67
N ILE A 64 16.93 -4.34 -9.81
CA ILE A 64 17.67 -5.41 -10.49
C ILE A 64 19.09 -4.96 -10.81
N VAL A 65 19.29 -3.75 -11.33
CA VAL A 65 20.64 -3.21 -11.60
C VAL A 65 21.47 -3.18 -10.32
N VAL A 66 20.93 -2.64 -9.22
CA VAL A 66 21.62 -2.59 -7.92
C VAL A 66 21.94 -3.98 -7.37
N LEU A 67 21.02 -4.93 -7.49
CA LEU A 67 21.22 -6.31 -7.05
C LEU A 67 22.30 -7.02 -7.88
N VAL A 68 22.35 -6.80 -9.20
CA VAL A 68 23.39 -7.36 -10.08
C VAL A 68 24.76 -6.76 -9.75
N MET A 69 24.83 -5.46 -9.48
CA MET A 69 26.08 -4.81 -9.04
C MET A 69 26.61 -5.39 -7.71
N ASN A 70 25.72 -5.88 -6.85
CA ASN A 70 26.04 -6.41 -5.53
C ASN A 70 25.79 -7.91 -5.41
N ILE A 71 25.82 -8.66 -6.52
CA ILE A 71 25.29 -10.04 -6.59
C ILE A 71 25.96 -10.99 -5.59
N THR A 72 27.23 -10.76 -5.26
CA THR A 72 27.98 -11.56 -4.28
C THR A 72 27.52 -11.33 -2.83
N ALA A 73 26.99 -10.15 -2.52
CA ALA A 73 26.48 -9.79 -1.20
C ALA A 73 24.99 -10.15 -1.01
N VAL A 74 24.22 -10.30 -2.09
CA VAL A 74 22.78 -10.60 -2.04
C VAL A 74 22.46 -11.85 -1.20
N PRO A 75 23.13 -13.01 -1.37
CA PRO A 75 22.86 -14.20 -0.55
C PRO A 75 23.09 -13.97 0.94
N HIS A 76 24.11 -13.16 1.27
CA HIS A 76 24.42 -12.84 2.66
C HIS A 76 23.33 -11.95 3.28
N VAL A 77 22.87 -10.92 2.58
CA VAL A 77 21.77 -10.05 3.04
C VAL A 77 20.48 -10.83 3.22
N LEU A 78 20.14 -11.73 2.30
CA LEU A 78 18.97 -12.60 2.46
C LEU A 78 19.12 -13.48 3.71
N SER A 79 20.29 -14.09 3.92
CA SER A 79 20.56 -14.88 5.13
C SER A 79 20.42 -14.04 6.40
N LEU A 80 20.91 -12.79 6.39
CA LEU A 80 20.80 -11.85 7.50
C LEU A 80 19.34 -11.56 7.86
N ILE A 81 18.48 -11.31 6.86
CA ILE A 81 17.04 -11.08 7.06
C ILE A 81 16.42 -12.31 7.76
N PHE A 82 16.66 -13.51 7.25
CA PHE A 82 16.11 -14.74 7.84
C PHE A 82 16.62 -14.97 9.27
N LYS A 83 17.94 -14.86 9.50
CA LYS A 83 18.53 -15.04 10.83
C LYS A 83 17.99 -14.04 11.84
N SER A 84 17.85 -12.77 11.44
CA SER A 84 17.32 -11.71 12.29
C SER A 84 15.84 -11.88 12.59
N ALA A 85 15.05 -12.30 11.60
CA ALA A 85 13.61 -12.51 11.75
C ALA A 85 13.28 -13.67 12.70
N PHE A 86 14.07 -14.76 12.65
CA PHE A 86 13.89 -15.92 13.53
C PHE A 86 14.72 -15.86 14.82
N GLY A 87 15.47 -14.78 15.04
CA GLY A 87 16.24 -14.59 16.25
C GLY A 87 17.44 -15.50 16.41
N LEU A 88 17.95 -16.11 15.34
CA LEU A 88 19.06 -17.06 15.43
C LEU A 88 20.36 -16.42 15.96
N GLU A 89 20.53 -15.11 15.76
CA GLU A 89 21.65 -14.35 16.34
C GLU A 89 21.30 -13.73 17.71
N GLN A 90 20.08 -13.23 17.90
CA GLN A 90 19.66 -12.56 19.14
C GLN A 90 19.34 -13.55 20.28
N ALA A 91 18.95 -14.79 19.97
CA ALA A 91 18.69 -15.85 20.94
C ALA A 91 19.97 -16.35 21.61
N ALA A 92 21.11 -16.31 20.92
CA ALA A 92 22.41 -16.65 21.49
C ALA A 92 22.90 -15.60 22.53
N GLY A 93 22.37 -14.38 22.50
CA GLY A 93 22.70 -13.28 23.42
C GLY A 93 21.64 -12.97 24.48
N GLY A 94 20.55 -13.76 24.59
CA GLY A 94 19.49 -13.54 25.59
C GLY A 94 18.52 -12.39 25.29
N VAL A 95 18.51 -11.84 24.07
CA VAL A 95 17.70 -10.66 23.69
C VAL A 95 16.43 -11.09 22.95
N THR A 96 15.50 -11.73 23.66
CA THR A 96 14.19 -12.12 23.10
C THR A 96 13.32 -10.93 22.69
N GLY A 97 13.54 -9.74 23.27
CA GLY A 97 12.81 -8.51 22.93
C GLY A 97 13.07 -7.98 21.51
N GLY A 98 14.26 -8.24 20.94
CA GLY A 98 14.63 -7.76 19.60
C GLY A 98 13.82 -8.43 18.49
N VAL A 99 13.56 -9.73 18.60
CA VAL A 99 12.79 -10.51 17.62
C VAL A 99 11.33 -10.09 17.62
N VAL A 100 10.73 -9.94 18.81
CA VAL A 100 9.35 -9.48 18.95
C VAL A 100 9.20 -8.07 18.40
N ALA A 101 10.16 -7.18 18.68
CA ALA A 101 10.15 -5.82 18.13
C ALA A 101 10.30 -5.82 16.59
N ALA A 102 11.18 -6.65 16.02
CA ALA A 102 11.35 -6.78 14.58
C ALA A 102 10.08 -7.31 13.90
N MET A 103 9.46 -8.35 14.47
CA MET A 103 8.18 -8.88 13.98
C MET A 103 7.06 -7.85 14.08
N LEU A 104 6.91 -7.17 15.22
CA LEU A 104 5.87 -6.15 15.39
C LEU A 104 6.05 -4.99 14.41
N ASN A 105 7.27 -4.51 14.21
CA ASN A 105 7.53 -3.45 13.23
C ASN A 105 7.32 -3.95 11.80
N GLY A 106 7.77 -5.17 11.47
CA GLY A 106 7.56 -5.79 10.16
C GLY A 106 6.08 -5.96 9.83
N VAL A 107 5.28 -6.45 10.78
CA VAL A 107 3.82 -6.58 10.62
C VAL A 107 3.18 -5.20 10.44
N LYS A 108 3.51 -4.21 11.29
CA LYS A 108 2.95 -2.85 11.18
C LYS A 108 3.27 -2.20 9.83
N ARG A 109 4.54 -2.26 9.40
CA ARG A 109 4.96 -1.67 8.11
C ARG A 109 4.41 -2.46 6.92
N GLY A 110 4.35 -3.79 7.02
CA GLY A 110 3.77 -4.66 5.99
C GLY A 110 2.28 -4.38 5.79
N LEU A 111 1.51 -4.32 6.88
CA LEU A 111 0.09 -3.94 6.85
C LEU A 111 -0.11 -2.54 6.26
N PHE A 112 0.77 -1.58 6.58
CA PHE A 112 0.72 -0.25 5.97
C PHE A 112 0.90 -0.29 4.44
N SER A 113 1.81 -1.13 3.95
CA SER A 113 2.19 -1.15 2.54
C SER A 113 1.10 -1.79 1.67
N ASN A 114 0.68 -3.00 2.04
CA ASN A 114 -0.22 -3.79 1.21
C ASN A 114 -1.69 -3.72 1.61
N GLU A 115 -1.98 -3.09 2.75
CA GLU A 115 -3.33 -2.95 3.29
C GLU A 115 -4.07 -4.28 3.54
N ALA A 116 -3.33 -5.39 3.61
CA ALA A 116 -3.89 -6.71 3.83
C ALA A 116 -4.60 -6.75 5.20
N GLY A 117 -5.87 -7.13 5.20
CA GLY A 117 -6.67 -7.20 6.44
C GLY A 117 -7.20 -5.85 6.96
N MET A 118 -6.87 -4.71 6.33
CA MET A 118 -7.45 -3.40 6.72
C MET A 118 -8.86 -3.15 6.19
N GLY A 119 -9.29 -3.89 5.17
CA GLY A 119 -10.65 -3.77 4.59
C GLY A 119 -10.85 -2.56 3.68
N SER A 120 -9.81 -1.78 3.41
CA SER A 120 -9.83 -0.64 2.49
C SER A 120 -9.84 -1.06 1.02
N ALA A 121 -8.87 -1.89 0.60
CA ALA A 121 -8.71 -2.34 -0.78
C ALA A 121 -9.98 -2.94 -1.45
N PRO A 122 -10.81 -3.73 -0.74
CA PRO A 122 -12.06 -4.25 -1.31
C PRO A 122 -13.04 -3.18 -1.79
N ASN A 123 -12.99 -1.94 -1.26
CA ASN A 123 -13.86 -0.85 -1.70
C ASN A 123 -13.65 -0.49 -3.18
N ILE A 124 -12.44 -0.65 -3.71
CA ILE A 124 -12.17 -0.43 -5.14
C ILE A 124 -12.37 -1.70 -5.95
N ALA A 125 -12.08 -2.88 -5.38
CA ALA A 125 -12.40 -4.13 -6.08
C ALA A 125 -13.92 -4.27 -6.34
N ALA A 126 -14.77 -3.72 -5.46
CA ALA A 126 -16.21 -3.70 -5.62
C ALA A 126 -16.70 -2.84 -6.80
N VAL A 127 -15.89 -1.88 -7.30
CA VAL A 127 -16.26 -1.07 -8.46
C VAL A 127 -15.85 -1.72 -9.79
N ALA A 128 -15.08 -2.81 -9.74
CA ALA A 128 -14.65 -3.55 -10.92
C ALA A 128 -15.67 -4.62 -11.30
N THR A 129 -15.86 -4.85 -12.60
CA THR A 129 -16.57 -6.05 -13.08
C THR A 129 -15.57 -7.20 -13.18
N PRO A 130 -15.73 -8.29 -12.38
CA PRO A 130 -14.84 -9.45 -12.45
C PRO A 130 -14.80 -10.10 -13.83
N THR A 131 -13.62 -10.58 -14.22
CA THR A 131 -13.47 -11.47 -15.38
C THR A 131 -12.46 -12.56 -15.00
N PRO A 132 -12.85 -13.84 -14.87
CA PRO A 132 -14.21 -14.41 -14.97
C PRO A 132 -15.22 -13.78 -13.99
N HIS A 133 -16.52 -13.75 -14.32
CA HIS A 133 -17.59 -13.05 -13.58
C HIS A 133 -17.96 -13.76 -12.26
N HIS A 134 -17.00 -13.80 -11.34
CA HIS A 134 -17.07 -14.46 -10.05
C HIS A 134 -16.29 -13.64 -9.01
N PRO A 135 -16.78 -13.45 -7.76
CA PRO A 135 -16.15 -12.59 -6.76
C PRO A 135 -14.71 -13.00 -6.42
N VAL A 136 -14.45 -14.31 -6.38
CA VAL A 136 -13.10 -14.87 -6.17
C VAL A 136 -12.09 -14.41 -7.23
N SER A 137 -12.51 -14.12 -8.47
CA SER A 137 -11.63 -13.56 -9.50
C SER A 137 -11.06 -12.20 -9.07
N GLN A 138 -11.91 -11.30 -8.56
CA GLN A 138 -11.44 -10.01 -8.02
C GLN A 138 -10.61 -10.19 -6.74
N GLY A 139 -10.91 -11.21 -5.93
CA GLY A 139 -10.06 -11.59 -4.79
C GLY A 139 -8.63 -11.92 -5.21
N PHE A 140 -8.44 -12.69 -6.28
CA PHE A 140 -7.11 -13.00 -6.81
C PHE A 140 -6.40 -11.78 -7.39
N VAL A 141 -7.10 -10.86 -8.04
CA VAL A 141 -6.52 -9.59 -8.53
C VAL A 141 -5.99 -8.77 -7.34
N GLN A 142 -6.73 -8.70 -6.24
CA GLN A 142 -6.26 -8.02 -5.02
C GLN A 142 -5.05 -8.72 -4.39
N ALA A 143 -5.04 -10.06 -4.33
CA ALA A 143 -3.90 -10.81 -3.82
C ALA A 143 -2.64 -10.60 -4.67
N LEU A 144 -2.78 -10.46 -5.99
CA LEU A 144 -1.68 -10.07 -6.88
C LEU A 144 -1.13 -8.68 -6.54
N GLY A 145 -1.99 -7.73 -6.16
CA GLY A 145 -1.57 -6.42 -5.66
C GLY A 145 -0.63 -6.53 -4.46
N VAL A 146 -0.98 -7.35 -3.47
CA VAL A 146 -0.14 -7.62 -2.28
C VAL A 146 1.20 -8.24 -2.66
N PHE A 147 1.20 -9.19 -3.62
CA PHE A 147 2.42 -9.82 -4.12
C PHE A 147 3.36 -8.80 -4.76
N ILE A 148 2.86 -7.96 -5.67
CA ILE A 148 3.67 -6.95 -6.35
C ILE A 148 4.21 -5.92 -5.35
N ASP A 149 3.36 -5.41 -4.46
CA ASP A 149 3.74 -4.39 -3.50
C ASP A 149 4.79 -4.90 -2.50
N THR A 150 4.47 -5.95 -1.74
CA THR A 150 5.32 -6.36 -0.61
C THR A 150 6.46 -7.29 -1.03
N LEU A 151 6.17 -8.32 -1.82
CA LEU A 151 7.17 -9.34 -2.15
C LEU A 151 8.13 -8.89 -3.24
N LEU A 152 7.70 -8.03 -4.17
CA LEU A 152 8.60 -7.48 -5.18
C LEU A 152 9.14 -6.11 -4.77
N ILE A 153 8.28 -5.10 -4.64
CA ILE A 153 8.73 -3.72 -4.45
C ILE A 153 9.37 -3.54 -3.06
N CYS A 154 8.68 -3.85 -1.96
CA CYS A 154 9.25 -3.64 -0.62
C CYS A 154 10.48 -4.50 -0.34
N THR A 155 10.51 -5.74 -0.84
CA THR A 155 11.68 -6.60 -0.72
C THR A 155 12.87 -6.03 -1.50
N ALA A 156 12.64 -5.56 -2.73
CA ALA A 156 13.67 -4.85 -3.50
C ALA A 156 14.19 -3.62 -2.75
N THR A 157 13.30 -2.79 -2.19
CA THR A 157 13.67 -1.63 -1.35
C THR A 157 14.53 -2.04 -0.16
N ALA A 158 14.11 -3.06 0.58
CA ALA A 158 14.83 -3.54 1.76
C ALA A 158 16.23 -4.07 1.39
N LEU A 159 16.34 -4.82 0.29
CA LEU A 159 17.64 -5.31 -0.19
C LEU A 159 18.56 -4.15 -0.59
N MET A 160 18.06 -3.15 -1.32
CA MET A 160 18.87 -1.98 -1.69
C MET A 160 19.37 -1.20 -0.46
N ILE A 161 18.53 -1.05 0.56
CA ILE A 161 18.89 -0.41 1.84
C ILE A 161 19.95 -1.23 2.59
N LEU A 162 19.76 -2.54 2.74
CA LEU A 162 20.70 -3.38 3.48
C LEU A 162 22.05 -3.49 2.76
N LEU A 163 22.03 -3.59 1.43
CA LEU A 163 23.25 -3.62 0.61
C LEU A 163 24.04 -2.31 0.66
N SER A 164 23.40 -1.18 1.01
CA SER A 164 24.12 0.09 1.13
C SER A 164 24.94 0.20 2.43
N GLY A 165 24.70 -0.68 3.41
CA GLY A 165 25.35 -0.65 4.71
C GLY A 165 24.96 0.54 5.60
N LEU A 166 23.96 1.36 5.21
CA LEU A 166 23.59 2.57 5.94
C LEU A 166 22.56 2.34 7.06
N LEU A 167 21.96 1.15 7.11
CA LEU A 167 21.03 0.78 8.17
C LEU A 167 21.80 0.41 9.45
N GLU A 168 22.36 1.41 10.12
CA GLU A 168 23.07 1.26 11.39
C GLU A 168 22.26 1.83 12.56
N PRO A 169 22.22 1.14 13.73
CA PRO A 169 21.60 1.67 14.93
C PRO A 169 22.21 3.02 15.34
N GLY A 170 21.38 4.06 15.45
CA GLY A 170 21.82 5.38 15.91
C GLY A 170 22.31 6.34 14.80
N SER A 171 22.29 5.94 13.53
CA SER A 171 22.63 6.81 12.39
C SER A 171 21.70 8.03 12.23
N GLY A 172 20.51 7.99 12.83
CA GLY A 172 19.49 9.05 12.70
C GLY A 172 18.75 9.06 11.35
N LEU A 173 19.26 8.34 10.34
CA LEU A 173 18.63 8.21 9.02
C LEU A 173 17.37 7.35 9.11
N THR A 174 16.24 7.90 8.69
CA THR A 174 14.95 7.19 8.74
C THR A 174 14.07 7.51 7.53
N GLY A 175 13.05 6.68 7.31
CA GLY A 175 12.03 6.91 6.28
C GLY A 175 12.61 7.03 4.87
N ILE A 176 12.13 8.01 4.11
CA ILE A 176 12.50 8.19 2.70
C ILE A 176 13.95 8.66 2.53
N GLU A 177 14.49 9.37 3.52
CA GLU A 177 15.88 9.84 3.51
C GLU A 177 16.86 8.67 3.52
N LEU A 178 16.62 7.67 4.36
CA LEU A 178 17.41 6.43 4.38
C LEU A 178 17.41 5.75 3.00
N THR A 179 16.27 5.71 2.33
CA THR A 179 16.14 5.08 1.00
C THR A 179 16.90 5.89 -0.07
N GLN A 180 16.82 7.22 -0.01
CA GLN A 180 17.57 8.12 -0.90
C GLN A 180 19.08 7.96 -0.74
N GLN A 181 19.56 7.95 0.51
CA GLN A 181 20.97 7.80 0.81
C GLN A 181 21.48 6.41 0.41
N ALA A 182 20.71 5.36 0.70
CA ALA A 182 21.05 4.00 0.31
C ALA A 182 21.23 3.86 -1.19
N LEU A 183 20.30 4.42 -1.98
CA LEU A 183 20.40 4.37 -3.43
C LEU A 183 21.54 5.26 -3.96
N SER A 184 21.83 6.36 -3.27
CA SER A 184 22.99 7.20 -3.59
C SER A 184 24.32 6.48 -3.41
N THR A 185 24.42 5.53 -2.48
CA THR A 185 25.61 4.66 -2.35
C THR A 185 25.82 3.78 -3.59
N HIS A 186 24.74 3.34 -4.23
CA HIS A 186 24.82 2.42 -5.37
C HIS A 186 25.02 3.12 -6.71
N ILE A 187 24.34 4.26 -6.93
CA ILE A 187 24.32 4.94 -8.24
C ILE A 187 24.61 6.45 -8.15
N GLY A 188 25.19 6.91 -7.05
CA GLY A 188 25.54 8.32 -6.83
C GLY A 188 24.31 9.23 -6.75
N ALA A 189 24.49 10.52 -7.04
CA ALA A 189 23.44 11.54 -6.93
C ALA A 189 22.15 11.21 -7.71
N ALA A 190 22.25 10.41 -8.79
CA ALA A 190 21.10 9.93 -9.53
C ALA A 190 20.09 9.16 -8.66
N GLY A 191 20.57 8.45 -7.62
CA GLY A 191 19.70 7.72 -6.69
C GLY A 191 18.78 8.64 -5.89
N MET A 192 19.29 9.78 -5.44
CA MET A 192 18.50 10.76 -4.69
C MET A 192 17.37 11.35 -5.54
N HIS A 193 17.67 11.70 -6.80
CA HIS A 193 16.69 12.21 -7.76
C HIS A 193 15.67 11.14 -8.17
N PHE A 194 16.13 9.91 -8.40
CA PHE A 194 15.26 8.80 -8.77
C PHE A 194 14.22 8.53 -7.69
N VAL A 195 14.63 8.37 -6.43
CA VAL A 195 13.69 8.12 -5.33
C VAL A 195 12.74 9.30 -5.14
N ALA A 196 13.20 10.54 -5.28
CA ALA A 196 12.35 11.73 -5.16
C ALA A 196 11.24 11.77 -6.23
N ILE A 197 11.56 11.41 -7.47
CA ILE A 197 10.58 11.34 -8.56
C ILE A 197 9.69 10.11 -8.39
N ALA A 198 10.26 8.95 -8.05
CA ALA A 198 9.50 7.73 -7.83
C ALA A 198 8.48 7.92 -6.71
N ILE A 199 8.88 8.42 -5.54
CA ILE A 199 7.98 8.62 -4.40
C ILE A 199 6.91 9.66 -4.70
N LEU A 200 7.22 10.69 -5.50
CA LEU A 200 6.22 11.66 -5.95
C LEU A 200 5.05 10.94 -6.63
N PHE A 201 5.32 10.01 -7.55
CA PHE A 201 4.27 9.24 -8.22
C PHE A 201 3.65 8.16 -7.32
N PHE A 202 4.47 7.36 -6.62
CA PHE A 202 3.98 6.30 -5.73
C PHE A 202 3.02 6.86 -4.67
N ALA A 203 3.49 7.82 -3.88
CA ALA A 203 2.71 8.38 -2.79
C ALA A 203 1.52 9.22 -3.31
N PHE A 204 1.65 9.90 -4.46
CA PHE A 204 0.53 10.62 -5.07
C PHE A 204 -0.60 9.68 -5.50
N THR A 205 -0.27 8.56 -6.16
CA THR A 205 -1.28 7.55 -6.53
C THR A 205 -1.98 6.97 -5.29
N SER A 206 -1.26 6.77 -4.18
CA SER A 206 -1.86 6.36 -2.90
C SER A 206 -2.78 7.44 -2.31
N ILE A 207 -2.46 8.73 -2.43
CA ILE A 207 -3.32 9.83 -1.94
C ILE A 207 -4.68 9.81 -2.64
N ILE A 208 -4.69 9.68 -3.97
CA ILE A 208 -5.93 9.64 -4.76
C ILE A 208 -6.69 8.31 -4.60
N GLY A 209 -5.98 7.19 -4.40
CA GLY A 209 -6.58 5.89 -4.10
C GLY A 209 -7.34 5.91 -2.77
N ASN A 210 -6.69 6.42 -1.71
CA ASN A 210 -7.29 6.57 -0.39
C ASN A 210 -8.52 7.47 -0.35
N TYR A 211 -8.53 8.52 -1.18
CA TYR A 211 -9.74 9.32 -1.37
C TYR A 211 -10.91 8.47 -1.86
N SER A 212 -10.66 7.62 -2.86
CA SER A 212 -11.70 6.79 -3.49
C SER A 212 -12.27 5.77 -2.50
N TYR A 213 -11.43 5.19 -1.63
CA TYR A 213 -11.90 4.35 -0.51
C TYR A 213 -12.83 5.12 0.43
N ALA A 214 -12.44 6.33 0.82
CA ALA A 214 -13.23 7.15 1.73
C ALA A 214 -14.53 7.66 1.10
N GLU A 215 -14.54 7.95 -0.21
CA GLU A 215 -15.75 8.35 -0.95
C GLU A 215 -16.78 7.21 -0.96
N ASN A 216 -16.34 5.97 -1.22
CA ASN A 216 -17.19 4.78 -1.17
C ASN A 216 -17.73 4.52 0.24
N ALA A 217 -16.88 4.59 1.26
CA ALA A 217 -17.30 4.43 2.66
C ALA A 217 -18.32 5.50 3.07
N LEU A 218 -18.12 6.76 2.67
CA LEU A 218 -19.06 7.85 2.96
C LEU A 218 -20.42 7.65 2.28
N THR A 219 -20.40 7.12 1.05
CA THR A 219 -21.62 6.76 0.31
C THR A 219 -22.38 5.65 1.02
N TYR A 220 -21.69 4.60 1.47
CA TYR A 220 -22.27 3.50 2.24
C TYR A 220 -22.92 3.98 3.55
N LEU A 221 -22.31 4.95 4.24
CA LEU A 221 -22.85 5.55 5.46
C LEU A 221 -24.04 6.50 5.23
N GLY A 222 -24.51 6.67 3.99
CA GLY A 222 -25.64 7.53 3.65
C GLY A 222 -25.30 9.03 3.57
N ALA A 223 -24.01 9.39 3.65
CA ALA A 223 -23.52 10.76 3.59
C ALA A 223 -22.89 11.12 2.22
N GLY A 224 -23.12 10.30 1.19
CA GLY A 224 -22.63 10.49 -0.19
C GLY A 224 -23.33 11.60 -0.98
N ASN A 225 -23.63 12.73 -0.35
CA ASN A 225 -24.18 13.90 -1.02
C ASN A 225 -23.07 14.92 -1.35
N LYS A 226 -23.41 15.94 -2.15
CA LYS A 226 -22.45 16.98 -2.59
C LYS A 226 -21.72 17.65 -1.42
N PHE A 227 -22.41 17.88 -0.31
CA PHE A 227 -21.81 18.47 0.89
C PHE A 227 -20.83 17.50 1.55
N GLY A 228 -21.22 16.25 1.79
CA GLY A 228 -20.37 15.21 2.38
C GLY A 228 -19.10 14.98 1.58
N PHE A 229 -19.19 14.87 0.26
CA PHE A 229 -18.01 14.75 -0.59
C PHE A 229 -17.13 16.01 -0.52
N THR A 230 -17.70 17.20 -0.49
CA THR A 230 -16.92 18.45 -0.37
C THR A 230 -16.17 18.50 0.97
N VAL A 231 -16.82 18.15 2.08
CA VAL A 231 -16.19 18.07 3.40
C VAL A 231 -15.06 17.05 3.40
N LEU A 232 -15.28 15.85 2.85
CA LEU A 232 -14.25 14.82 2.76
C LEU A 232 -13.03 15.28 1.95
N ARG A 233 -13.26 15.94 0.81
CA ARG A 233 -12.19 16.50 -0.04
C ARG A 233 -11.40 17.55 0.71
N CYS A 234 -12.05 18.52 1.33
CA CYS A 234 -11.39 19.55 2.12
C CYS A 234 -10.58 18.96 3.28
N ALA A 235 -11.14 17.99 4.01
CA ALA A 235 -10.44 17.30 5.09
C ALA A 235 -9.21 16.53 4.59
N LEU A 236 -9.33 15.86 3.44
CA LEU A 236 -8.20 15.18 2.80
C LEU A 236 -7.08 16.18 2.42
N LEU A 237 -7.41 17.30 1.79
CA LEU A 237 -6.43 18.32 1.40
C LEU A 237 -5.74 18.93 2.63
N ALA A 238 -6.49 19.18 3.70
CA ALA A 238 -5.93 19.63 4.96
C ALA A 238 -4.95 18.61 5.55
N MET A 239 -5.28 17.31 5.52
CA MET A 239 -4.38 16.24 5.97
C MET A 239 -3.12 16.11 5.11
N VAL A 240 -3.20 16.37 3.80
CA VAL A 240 -2.04 16.40 2.90
C VAL A 240 -1.09 17.54 3.29
N VAL A 241 -1.59 18.76 3.45
CA VAL A 241 -0.76 19.92 3.83
C VAL A 241 -0.17 19.74 5.22
N TRP A 242 -0.99 19.30 6.19
CA TRP A 242 -0.52 19.00 7.53
C TRP A 242 0.57 17.92 7.50
N GLY A 243 0.34 16.79 6.83
CA GLY A 243 1.30 15.70 6.75
C GLY A 243 2.64 16.11 6.13
N ALA A 244 2.62 16.97 5.12
CA ALA A 244 3.83 17.44 4.44
C ALA A 244 4.81 18.15 5.39
N VAL A 245 4.35 18.85 6.41
CA VAL A 245 5.20 19.64 7.33
C VAL A 245 5.51 18.95 8.66
N GLN A 246 4.87 17.81 8.95
CA GLN A 246 5.05 17.11 10.21
C GLN A 246 6.33 16.25 10.26
N GLN A 247 6.68 15.80 11.46
CA GLN A 247 7.72 14.80 11.64
C GLN A 247 7.22 13.41 11.18
N VAL A 248 8.14 12.62 10.62
CA VAL A 248 7.88 11.25 10.13
C VAL A 248 7.24 10.39 11.21
N ALA A 249 7.76 10.44 12.44
CA ALA A 249 7.20 9.67 13.57
C ALA A 249 5.75 10.04 13.90
N THR A 250 5.42 11.34 13.87
CA THR A 250 4.07 11.84 14.18
C THR A 250 3.04 11.31 13.18
N VAL A 251 3.33 11.39 11.88
CA VAL A 251 2.38 10.92 10.85
C VAL A 251 2.22 9.41 10.88
N PHE A 252 3.29 8.65 11.13
CA PHE A 252 3.21 7.20 11.25
C PHE A 252 2.52 6.74 12.53
N ASN A 253 2.72 7.40 13.67
CA ASN A 253 1.99 7.08 14.91
C ASN A 253 0.48 7.28 14.74
N ALA A 254 0.06 8.35 14.05
CA ALA A 254 -1.34 8.57 13.73
C ALA A 254 -1.88 7.48 12.78
N ALA A 255 -1.09 7.08 11.78
CA ALA A 255 -1.46 6.02 10.84
C ALA A 255 -1.59 4.66 11.53
N ASP A 256 -0.65 4.31 12.42
CA ASP A 256 -0.68 3.07 13.21
C ASP A 256 -1.94 2.98 14.08
N ALA A 257 -2.32 4.07 14.74
CA ALA A 257 -3.54 4.12 15.54
C ALA A 257 -4.80 3.91 14.68
N SER A 258 -4.86 4.56 13.52
CA SER A 258 -5.98 4.42 12.58
C SER A 258 -6.07 3.01 11.99
N MET A 259 -4.92 2.46 11.60
CA MET A 259 -4.78 1.11 11.07
C MET A 259 -5.22 0.05 12.07
N GLY A 260 -4.82 0.18 13.34
CA GLY A 260 -5.22 -0.76 14.39
C GLY A 260 -6.74 -0.87 14.50
N LEU A 261 -7.45 0.26 14.46
CA LEU A 261 -8.91 0.28 14.50
C LEU A 261 -9.52 -0.38 13.24
N MET A 262 -9.09 0.04 12.05
CA MET A 262 -9.61 -0.47 10.77
C MET A 262 -9.39 -1.99 10.64
N ALA A 263 -8.17 -2.45 10.90
CA ALA A 263 -7.82 -3.85 10.84
C ALA A 263 -8.61 -4.67 11.86
N THR A 264 -8.77 -4.18 13.09
CA THR A 264 -9.55 -4.91 14.12
C THR A 264 -10.99 -5.14 13.68
N ILE A 265 -11.68 -4.10 13.19
CA ILE A 265 -13.07 -4.21 12.74
C ILE A 265 -13.17 -5.18 11.56
N ASN A 266 -12.30 -5.02 10.57
CA ASN A 266 -12.36 -5.82 9.35
C ASN A 266 -11.96 -7.28 9.57
N LEU A 267 -10.96 -7.57 10.42
CA LEU A 267 -10.55 -8.93 10.73
C LEU A 267 -11.67 -9.70 11.44
N VAL A 268 -12.39 -9.07 12.38
CA VAL A 268 -13.57 -9.69 13.00
C VAL A 268 -14.62 -10.03 11.95
N ALA A 269 -14.92 -9.10 11.03
CA ALA A 269 -15.87 -9.35 9.95
C ALA A 269 -15.44 -10.50 9.02
N ILE A 270 -14.18 -10.56 8.60
CA ILE A 270 -13.65 -11.62 7.74
C ILE A 270 -13.70 -12.99 8.45
N VAL A 271 -13.39 -13.04 9.75
CA VAL A 271 -13.49 -14.28 10.53
C VAL A 271 -14.93 -14.79 10.55
N LEU A 272 -15.91 -13.92 10.77
CA LEU A 272 -17.33 -14.28 10.74
C LEU A 272 -17.79 -14.73 9.33
N LEU A 273 -17.24 -14.14 8.28
CA LEU A 273 -17.55 -14.47 6.88
C LEU A 273 -16.70 -15.61 6.29
N SER A 274 -15.81 -16.22 7.09
CA SER A 274 -14.85 -17.22 6.62
C SER A 274 -15.50 -18.42 5.95
N GLY A 275 -16.67 -18.86 6.44
CA GLY A 275 -17.46 -19.92 5.82
C GLY A 275 -17.93 -19.58 4.40
N THR A 276 -18.41 -18.34 4.20
CA THR A 276 -18.81 -17.84 2.87
C THR A 276 -17.62 -17.78 1.93
N VAL A 277 -16.48 -17.24 2.38
CA VAL A 277 -15.26 -17.16 1.57
C VAL A 277 -14.79 -18.56 1.16
N ALA A 278 -14.80 -19.53 2.08
CA ALA A 278 -14.41 -20.90 1.79
C ALA A 278 -15.34 -21.55 0.74
N LYS A 279 -16.67 -21.39 0.88
CA LYS A 279 -17.66 -21.93 -0.05
C LYS A 279 -17.48 -21.36 -1.47
N LEU A 280 -17.39 -20.02 -1.59
CA LEU A 280 -17.18 -19.35 -2.88
C LEU A 280 -15.86 -19.73 -3.53
N THR A 281 -14.80 -19.91 -2.74
CA THR A 281 -13.49 -20.33 -3.25
C THR A 281 -13.53 -21.77 -3.78
N GLN A 282 -14.21 -22.66 -3.07
CA GLN A 282 -14.39 -24.05 -3.51
C GLN A 282 -15.21 -24.13 -4.79
N ASP A 283 -16.29 -23.34 -4.91
CA ASP A 283 -17.09 -23.24 -6.12
C ASP A 283 -16.25 -22.80 -7.32
N TYR A 284 -15.52 -21.69 -7.19
CA TYR A 284 -14.62 -21.18 -8.22
C TYR A 284 -13.64 -22.25 -8.74
N PHE A 285 -12.98 -22.97 -7.83
CA PHE A 285 -12.03 -24.02 -8.22
C PHE A 285 -12.71 -25.28 -8.78
N SER A 286 -13.94 -25.58 -8.36
CA SER A 286 -14.71 -26.72 -8.88
C SER A 286 -15.12 -26.48 -10.33
N GLN A 287 -15.62 -25.29 -10.65
CA GLN A 287 -15.92 -24.88 -12.02
C GLN A 287 -14.67 -24.92 -12.90
N LYS A 288 -13.53 -24.39 -12.41
CA LYS A 288 -12.25 -24.44 -13.14
C LYS A 288 -11.77 -25.88 -13.39
N LYS A 289 -11.90 -26.78 -12.41
CA LYS A 289 -11.56 -28.21 -12.56
C LYS A 289 -12.47 -28.92 -13.56
N ALA A 290 -13.73 -28.50 -13.67
CA ALA A 290 -14.67 -29.00 -14.66
C ALA A 290 -14.43 -28.42 -16.08
N GLY A 291 -13.40 -27.60 -16.28
CA GLY A 291 -13.12 -26.95 -17.57
C GLY A 291 -14.08 -25.80 -17.91
N GLN A 292 -14.86 -25.33 -16.94
CA GLN A 292 -15.81 -24.24 -17.10
C GLN A 292 -15.14 -22.89 -16.76
N SER A 293 -15.60 -21.81 -17.39
CA SER A 293 -15.24 -20.46 -16.95
C SER A 293 -15.99 -20.16 -15.66
N PRO A 294 -15.31 -19.84 -14.54
CA PRO A 294 -15.99 -19.57 -13.28
C PRO A 294 -16.98 -18.41 -13.39
N THR A 295 -18.24 -18.68 -13.02
CA THR A 295 -19.33 -17.71 -12.97
C THR A 295 -20.06 -17.85 -11.66
N PHE A 296 -20.37 -16.73 -11.03
CA PHE A 296 -21.12 -16.71 -9.78
C PHE A 296 -22.61 -16.48 -10.06
N HIS A 297 -23.44 -17.43 -9.65
CA HIS A 297 -24.89 -17.30 -9.69
C HIS A 297 -25.43 -17.10 -8.27
N ALA A 298 -26.00 -15.93 -8.00
CA ALA A 298 -26.53 -15.59 -6.67
C ALA A 298 -27.64 -16.56 -6.20
N GLU A 299 -28.34 -17.19 -7.13
CA GLU A 299 -29.42 -18.16 -6.85
C GLU A 299 -28.92 -19.44 -6.16
N ASP A 300 -27.66 -19.82 -6.39
CA ASP A 300 -27.04 -21.01 -5.80
C ASP A 300 -26.67 -20.81 -4.31
N TYR A 301 -26.87 -19.58 -3.79
CA TYR A 301 -26.50 -19.18 -2.43
C TYR A 301 -27.68 -18.53 -1.69
N PRO A 302 -28.71 -19.32 -1.27
CA PRO A 302 -29.88 -18.81 -0.57
C PRO A 302 -29.55 -18.00 0.69
N GLU A 303 -28.47 -18.33 1.38
CA GLU A 303 -27.99 -17.64 2.57
C GLU A 303 -27.52 -16.20 2.30
N LEU A 304 -27.19 -15.87 1.05
CA LEU A 304 -26.79 -14.51 0.64
C LEU A 304 -27.98 -13.68 0.13
N ARG A 305 -29.17 -14.27 0.04
CA ARG A 305 -30.35 -13.60 -0.48
C ARG A 305 -30.71 -12.37 0.37
N GLY A 306 -30.86 -11.22 -0.28
CA GLY A 306 -31.15 -9.94 0.39
C GLY A 306 -29.94 -9.29 1.08
N GLN A 307 -28.78 -9.92 1.05
CA GLN A 307 -27.52 -9.35 1.57
C GLN A 307 -26.60 -8.84 0.45
N ILE A 308 -26.80 -9.33 -0.77
CA ILE A 308 -26.06 -8.92 -1.96
C ILE A 308 -27.00 -8.32 -3.00
N ASP A 309 -26.48 -7.38 -3.78
CA ASP A 309 -27.17 -6.86 -4.96
C ASP A 309 -27.10 -7.91 -6.08
N ALA A 310 -28.22 -8.58 -6.30
CA ALA A 310 -28.33 -9.65 -7.30
C ALA A 310 -28.19 -9.12 -8.73
N ASP A 311 -28.48 -7.83 -8.99
CA ASP A 311 -28.45 -7.27 -10.34
C ASP A 311 -27.03 -7.21 -10.92
N ILE A 312 -26.02 -7.11 -10.04
CA ILE A 312 -24.59 -7.14 -10.41
C ILE A 312 -24.18 -8.51 -10.97
N TRP A 313 -24.86 -9.58 -10.56
CA TRP A 313 -24.47 -10.98 -10.83
C TRP A 313 -25.37 -11.68 -11.87
N LYS A 314 -26.11 -10.92 -12.70
CA LYS A 314 -27.05 -11.45 -13.71
C LYS A 314 -26.42 -11.84 -15.07
N ARG A 315 -25.10 -11.92 -15.18
CA ARG A 315 -24.39 -12.22 -16.44
C ARG A 315 -23.94 -13.66 -16.54
#